data_AF-A0A4Q1F2Z0-F1
#
_entry.id   AF-A0A4Q1F2Z0-F1
#
_cell.length_a   1.000
_cell.length_b   1.000
_cell.length_c   1.000
_cell.angle_alpha   90.00
_cell.angle_beta   90.00
_cell.angle_gamma   90.00
#
_symmetry.space_group_name_H-M   'P 1'
#
loop_
_entity.id
_entity.type
_entity.pdbx_description
1 polymer ?
#
loop_
_entity_poly.entity_id
_entity_poly.type
_entity_poly.pdbx_seq_one_letter_code
_entity_poly.pdbx_strand_id
1 'polypeptide(L)'
;MNTKSYFFQSFAIVALAFVAFIGFKQILPDKIFSDSKVDSKNVLIDSLLLESVAKDSLSSKSDSIEESERKLGQEKIVYDASEGIEFPSETFDNYKGYQYLISFYEKLYQLEQNPQSKVRIAYYGDSMTDGDLIVQDVRTNYQDRFGGNGVGFVPITSESAASRGSVKSTYSKNWKTQSYLNVKRPTSPFGVNGHVFFANDKSNTTWVQYEAGLPKHTKTLDNPTLFYGRSSKKGNVNFIIGKDTLRKTLAPSNLVNSLKVTSGSIKGFKANFIHADSIPIYGFNFDNGSGVHVDNFSQRGNSGLPISMFDANVMKAFNNSLKYDLIILHYGTNVLNYGTKNYFWYEKGMTKTVNKIKESFPGVSILIVSTADKSTKYDLEMKTDSAVVPLMKAQKRYALETESGFVNLYTLMGGDGSMVKWVDEAPAKANKDYTHFNQRGAKAIGNLLYNQLNKGYEQYKVLREKRESGVTTRTSKKPKTDSVSVKIDSVNE
;
A
#
# COMPACT_ATOMS: atom_id res chain seq x y z
N MET A 1 64.55 -7.34 36.67
CA MET A 1 63.47 -8.03 35.92
C MET A 1 63.86 -8.09 34.45
N ASN A 2 63.88 -9.29 33.86
CA ASN A 2 64.59 -9.58 32.62
C ASN A 2 63.71 -9.29 31.39
N THR A 3 63.70 -8.05 30.91
CA THR A 3 62.80 -7.55 29.84
C THR A 3 63.12 -8.09 28.44
N LYS A 4 64.27 -8.72 28.23
CA LYS A 4 64.65 -9.32 26.93
C LYS A 4 63.83 -10.58 26.59
N SER A 5 63.32 -11.30 27.58
CA SER A 5 62.60 -12.57 27.38
C SER A 5 61.18 -12.39 26.83
N TYR A 6 60.47 -11.35 27.29
CA TYR A 6 59.10 -11.05 26.84
C TYR A 6 59.03 -10.48 25.42
N PHE A 7 60.02 -9.68 25.02
CA PHE A 7 60.08 -9.13 23.67
C PHE A 7 60.31 -10.24 22.63
N PHE A 8 61.23 -11.17 22.91
CA PHE A 8 61.48 -12.31 22.03
C PHE A 8 60.30 -13.29 21.97
N GLN A 9 59.61 -13.54 23.09
CA GLN A 9 58.38 -14.34 23.08
C GLN A 9 57.27 -13.67 22.28
N SER A 10 57.06 -12.35 22.45
CA SER A 10 56.03 -11.61 21.71
C SER A 10 56.34 -11.57 20.20
N PHE A 11 57.60 -11.37 19.84
CA PHE A 11 58.05 -11.39 18.44
C PHE A 11 57.92 -12.80 17.83
N ALA A 12 58.26 -13.85 18.57
CA ALA A 12 58.10 -15.22 18.12
C ALA A 12 56.62 -15.59 17.90
N ILE A 13 55.71 -15.12 18.76
CA ILE A 13 54.26 -15.34 18.60
C ILE A 13 53.74 -14.62 17.36
N VAL A 14 54.15 -13.37 17.11
CA VAL A 14 53.75 -12.62 15.91
C VAL A 14 54.32 -13.26 14.64
N ALA A 15 55.58 -13.70 14.68
CA ALA A 15 56.20 -14.41 13.56
C ALA A 15 55.51 -15.75 13.28
N LEU A 16 55.18 -16.54 14.31
CA LEU A 16 54.40 -17.77 14.18
C LEU A 16 52.99 -17.51 13.63
N ALA A 17 52.31 -16.45 14.08
CA ALA A 17 51.01 -16.06 13.55
C ALA A 17 51.08 -15.65 12.08
N PHE A 18 52.15 -14.97 11.66
CA PHE A 18 52.36 -14.56 10.28
C PHE A 18 52.65 -15.74 9.36
N VAL A 19 53.49 -16.68 9.80
CA VAL A 19 53.78 -17.93 9.08
C VAL A 19 52.53 -18.81 8.99
N ALA A 20 51.77 -18.93 10.08
CA ALA A 20 50.49 -19.64 10.08
C ALA A 20 49.49 -18.98 9.12
N PHE A 21 49.40 -17.65 9.10
CA PHE A 21 48.53 -16.90 8.18
C PHE A 21 48.91 -17.14 6.71
N ILE A 22 50.20 -17.17 6.37
CA ILE A 22 50.65 -17.48 5.01
C ILE A 22 50.33 -18.94 4.64
N GLY A 23 50.52 -19.89 5.57
CA GLY A 23 50.15 -21.29 5.36
C GLY A 23 48.64 -21.48 5.17
N PHE A 24 47.82 -20.85 6.00
CA PHE A 24 46.37 -20.88 5.86
C PHE A 24 45.89 -20.15 4.60
N LYS A 25 46.55 -19.07 4.17
CA LYS A 25 46.20 -18.36 2.92
C LYS A 25 46.28 -19.24 1.68
N GLN A 26 47.13 -20.27 1.66
CA GLN A 26 47.21 -21.23 0.55
C GLN A 26 46.07 -22.27 0.56
N ILE A 27 45.38 -22.43 1.70
CA ILE A 27 44.29 -23.40 1.91
C ILE A 27 42.93 -22.71 2.03
N LEU A 28 42.91 -21.40 2.29
CA LEU A 28 41.71 -20.57 2.33
C LEU A 28 41.21 -20.31 0.89
N PRO A 29 39.91 -20.47 0.62
CA PRO A 29 39.34 -20.12 -0.67
C PRO A 29 39.52 -18.62 -0.96
N ASP A 30 39.69 -18.26 -2.23
CA ASP A 30 39.88 -16.86 -2.70
C ASP A 30 38.77 -15.89 -2.24
N LYS A 31 37.65 -16.43 -1.75
CA LYS A 31 36.53 -15.70 -1.15
C LYS A 31 36.10 -16.36 0.16
N ILE A 32 36.24 -15.63 1.27
CA ILE A 32 35.76 -16.04 2.61
C ILE A 32 34.24 -15.84 2.76
N PHE A 33 33.64 -15.04 1.88
CA PHE A 33 32.20 -14.89 1.75
C PHE A 33 31.78 -15.31 0.34
N SER A 34 31.00 -16.38 0.25
CA SER A 34 30.21 -16.65 -0.96
C SER A 34 29.20 -15.51 -1.11
N ASP A 35 28.88 -15.14 -2.36
CA ASP A 35 27.71 -14.30 -2.64
C ASP A 35 26.57 -14.86 -1.83
N SER A 36 26.12 -14.09 -0.84
CA SER A 36 25.12 -14.58 0.10
C SER A 36 23.86 -14.90 -0.70
N LYS A 37 23.69 -16.17 -1.03
CA LYS A 37 22.36 -16.75 -1.12
C LYS A 37 21.82 -16.62 0.29
N VAL A 38 21.15 -15.49 0.53
CA VAL A 38 20.30 -15.27 1.69
C VAL A 38 19.53 -16.57 1.90
N ASP A 39 19.73 -17.18 3.07
CA ASP A 39 19.06 -18.42 3.44
C ASP A 39 17.55 -18.12 3.53
N SER A 40 16.87 -18.38 2.42
CA SER A 40 15.61 -17.75 2.02
C SER A 40 14.38 -18.55 2.43
N LYS A 41 14.50 -19.38 3.46
CA LYS A 41 13.37 -20.22 3.89
C LYS A 41 12.16 -19.41 4.37
N ASN A 42 12.34 -18.14 4.77
CA ASN A 42 11.27 -17.27 5.28
C ASN A 42 11.29 -15.83 4.71
N VAL A 43 11.98 -15.55 3.60
CA VAL A 43 11.99 -14.21 2.99
C VAL A 43 11.25 -14.27 1.66
N LEU A 44 10.05 -13.67 1.60
CA LEU A 44 9.38 -13.40 0.33
C LEU A 44 10.19 -12.35 -0.44
N ILE A 45 10.61 -12.72 -1.66
CA ILE A 45 11.43 -11.88 -2.53
C ILE A 45 10.57 -11.41 -3.70
N ASP A 46 10.58 -10.10 -3.96
CA ASP A 46 9.97 -9.51 -5.14
C ASP A 46 10.81 -9.80 -6.39
N SER A 47 10.33 -10.74 -7.20
CA SER A 47 11.04 -11.17 -8.41
C SER A 47 11.10 -10.10 -9.51
N LEU A 48 10.12 -9.18 -9.58
CA LEU A 48 10.12 -8.10 -10.57
C LEU A 48 11.09 -6.99 -10.20
N LEU A 49 11.22 -6.70 -8.91
CA LEU A 49 12.22 -5.77 -8.39
C LEU A 49 13.64 -6.22 -8.76
N LEU A 50 13.99 -7.47 -8.42
CA LEU A 50 15.31 -8.02 -8.74
C LEU A 50 15.61 -8.00 -10.24
N GLU A 51 14.63 -8.36 -11.08
CA GLU A 51 14.80 -8.34 -12.53
C GLU A 51 14.97 -6.90 -13.07
N SER A 52 14.25 -5.94 -12.50
CA SER A 52 14.34 -4.54 -12.93
C SER A 52 15.69 -3.92 -12.57
N VAL A 53 16.18 -4.17 -11.35
CA VAL A 53 17.51 -3.74 -10.91
C VAL A 53 18.61 -4.39 -11.76
N ALA A 54 18.50 -5.69 -12.05
CA ALA A 54 19.48 -6.40 -12.86
C ALA A 54 19.49 -5.94 -14.34
N LYS A 55 18.36 -5.50 -14.89
CA LYS A 55 18.31 -4.91 -16.23
C LYS A 55 18.89 -3.50 -16.27
N ASP A 56 18.70 -2.72 -15.21
CA ASP A 56 19.20 -1.35 -15.11
C ASP A 56 20.73 -1.31 -15.00
N SER A 57 21.32 -2.22 -14.21
CA SER A 57 22.79 -2.34 -14.08
C SER A 57 23.50 -2.70 -15.39
N LEU A 58 22.76 -3.19 -16.39
CA LEU A 58 23.25 -3.49 -17.74
C LEU A 58 23.03 -2.34 -18.73
N SER A 59 22.37 -1.25 -18.32
CA SER A 59 22.05 -0.10 -19.18
C SER A 59 22.99 1.09 -18.92
N SER A 60 23.56 1.66 -19.98
CA SER A 60 24.54 2.75 -19.92
C SER A 60 23.92 4.16 -19.94
N LYS A 61 22.64 4.31 -19.56
CA LYS A 61 21.97 5.61 -19.51
C LYS A 61 22.06 6.22 -18.11
N SER A 62 23.18 6.87 -17.82
CA SER A 62 23.26 7.90 -16.78
C SER A 62 23.31 9.28 -17.44
N ASP A 63 22.83 10.29 -16.72
CA ASP A 63 23.00 11.73 -16.98
C ASP A 63 22.01 12.42 -17.95
N SER A 64 20.79 12.65 -17.45
CA SER A 64 19.95 13.82 -17.82
C SER A 64 18.94 14.22 -16.72
N ILE A 65 19.05 13.66 -15.51
CA ILE A 65 18.06 13.85 -14.43
C ILE A 65 18.21 15.22 -13.76
N GLU A 66 19.42 15.75 -13.61
CA GLU A 66 19.62 17.03 -12.89
C GLU A 66 19.04 18.24 -13.62
N GLU A 67 19.10 18.28 -14.96
CA GLU A 67 18.58 19.41 -15.74
C GLU A 67 17.04 19.37 -15.87
N SER A 68 16.46 18.17 -15.96
CA SER A 68 15.00 17.99 -15.93
C SER A 68 14.43 18.30 -14.54
N GLU A 69 15.11 17.93 -13.46
CA GLU A 69 14.69 18.26 -12.09
C GLU A 69 14.67 19.78 -11.81
N ARG A 70 15.63 20.55 -12.34
CA ARG A 70 15.65 22.02 -12.17
C ARG A 70 14.51 22.71 -12.92
N LYS A 71 14.12 22.20 -14.11
CA LYS A 71 13.00 22.74 -14.89
C LYS A 71 11.64 22.41 -14.25
N LEU A 72 11.44 21.17 -13.80
CA LEU A 72 10.19 20.73 -13.14
C LEU A 72 9.90 21.46 -11.82
N GLY A 73 10.93 21.88 -11.07
CA GLY A 73 10.77 22.59 -9.79
C GLY A 73 10.09 23.97 -9.90
N GLN A 74 10.25 24.64 -11.05
CA GLN A 74 9.79 26.02 -11.25
C GLN A 74 8.54 26.14 -12.13
N GLU A 75 8.20 25.09 -12.87
CA GLU A 75 6.99 25.08 -13.70
C GLU A 75 5.73 24.90 -12.85
N LYS A 76 4.74 25.73 -13.16
CA LYS A 76 3.43 25.72 -12.50
C LYS A 76 2.60 24.56 -13.06
N ILE A 77 2.24 23.63 -12.18
CA ILE A 77 1.28 22.56 -12.47
C ILE A 77 -0.11 23.20 -12.37
N VAL A 78 -0.73 23.43 -13.52
CA VAL A 78 -2.09 23.95 -13.64
C VAL A 78 -3.03 22.78 -13.88
N TYR A 79 -4.16 22.78 -13.20
CA TYR A 79 -5.16 21.74 -13.29
C TYR A 79 -6.33 22.18 -14.15
N ASP A 80 -6.84 21.26 -14.96
CA ASP A 80 -8.17 21.43 -15.55
C ASP A 80 -9.24 21.14 -14.51
N ALA A 81 -10.30 21.97 -14.50
CA ALA A 81 -11.41 21.79 -13.60
C ALA A 81 -12.07 20.42 -13.83
N SER A 82 -12.15 19.61 -12.77
CA SER A 82 -12.85 18.33 -12.76
C SER A 82 -14.14 18.48 -11.96
N GLU A 83 -15.29 18.14 -12.55
CA GLU A 83 -16.61 18.35 -11.94
C GLU A 83 -16.87 19.81 -11.51
N GLY A 84 -16.27 20.77 -12.24
CA GLY A 84 -16.34 22.19 -11.92
C GLY A 84 -15.54 22.60 -10.67
N ILE A 85 -14.63 21.74 -10.20
CA ILE A 85 -13.72 21.98 -9.08
C ILE A 85 -12.30 22.07 -9.58
N GLU A 86 -11.61 23.12 -9.17
CA GLU A 86 -10.21 23.37 -9.48
C GLU A 86 -9.47 23.72 -8.19
N PHE A 87 -8.51 22.87 -7.82
CA PHE A 87 -7.59 23.16 -6.73
C PHE A 87 -6.56 24.22 -7.16
N PRO A 88 -5.99 24.98 -6.21
CA PRO A 88 -4.88 25.88 -6.51
C PRO A 88 -3.75 25.13 -7.20
N SER A 89 -3.17 25.77 -8.21
CA SER A 89 -1.98 25.26 -8.90
C SER A 89 -0.84 24.93 -7.94
N GLU A 90 -0.07 23.92 -8.30
CA GLU A 90 1.08 23.45 -7.53
C GLU A 90 2.38 23.62 -8.32
N THR A 91 3.51 23.33 -7.69
CA THR A 91 4.81 23.10 -8.33
C THR A 91 5.29 21.70 -7.94
N PHE A 92 6.33 21.19 -8.59
CA PHE A 92 6.88 19.90 -8.20
C PHE A 92 7.30 19.87 -6.72
N ASP A 93 7.82 20.95 -6.15
CA ASP A 93 8.25 20.97 -4.75
C ASP A 93 7.10 20.81 -3.77
N ASN A 94 5.97 21.48 -4.02
CA ASN A 94 4.80 21.48 -3.13
C ASN A 94 3.67 20.53 -3.54
N TYR A 95 3.89 19.71 -4.59
CA TYR A 95 2.90 18.80 -5.16
C TYR A 95 2.25 17.88 -4.11
N LYS A 96 0.91 17.92 -4.08
CA LYS A 96 0.04 17.02 -3.32
C LYS A 96 -0.97 16.34 -4.25
N GLY A 97 -1.27 16.94 -5.40
CA GLY A 97 -2.18 16.35 -6.39
C GLY A 97 -3.60 16.18 -5.87
N TYR A 98 -4.09 17.07 -5.01
CA TYR A 98 -5.47 16.98 -4.47
C TYR A 98 -6.54 17.04 -5.57
N GLN A 99 -6.23 17.68 -6.71
CA GLN A 99 -7.10 17.64 -7.89
C GLN A 99 -7.47 16.21 -8.29
N TYR A 100 -6.51 15.27 -8.24
CA TYR A 100 -6.71 13.89 -8.65
C TYR A 100 -7.45 13.02 -7.62
N LEU A 101 -7.80 13.62 -6.47
CA LEU A 101 -8.56 12.98 -5.38
C LEU A 101 -10.01 13.49 -5.29
N ILE A 102 -10.45 14.33 -6.22
CA ILE A 102 -11.82 14.91 -6.23
C ILE A 102 -12.91 13.83 -6.12
N SER A 103 -12.81 12.75 -6.90
CA SER A 103 -13.81 11.65 -6.86
C SER A 103 -13.92 11.05 -5.45
N PHE A 104 -12.77 10.76 -4.81
CA PHE A 104 -12.75 10.28 -3.43
C PHE A 104 -13.31 11.30 -2.43
N TYR A 105 -12.98 12.59 -2.59
CA TYR A 105 -13.50 13.65 -1.73
C TYR A 105 -15.00 13.85 -1.87
N GLU A 106 -15.55 13.77 -3.08
CA GLU A 106 -17.01 13.79 -3.28
C GLU A 106 -17.67 12.59 -2.59
N LYS A 107 -17.06 11.40 -2.62
CA LYS A 107 -17.57 10.23 -1.89
C LYS A 107 -17.61 10.44 -0.38
N LEU A 108 -16.57 11.06 0.20
CA LEU A 108 -16.57 11.44 1.61
C LEU A 108 -17.63 12.51 1.92
N TYR A 109 -17.81 13.49 1.02
CA TYR A 109 -18.84 14.51 1.16
C TYR A 109 -20.25 13.91 1.16
N GLN A 110 -20.56 13.04 0.21
CA GLN A 110 -21.83 12.34 0.14
C GLN A 110 -22.05 11.44 1.38
N LEU A 111 -20.98 10.87 1.94
CA LEU A 111 -21.05 10.09 3.17
C LEU A 111 -21.40 10.93 4.40
N GLU A 112 -20.91 12.17 4.52
CA GLU A 112 -21.32 13.10 5.59
C GLU A 112 -22.82 13.42 5.52
N GLN A 113 -23.41 13.45 4.31
CA GLN A 113 -24.85 13.71 4.12
C GLN A 113 -25.72 12.45 4.27
N ASN A 114 -25.18 11.29 3.90
CA ASN A 114 -25.86 10.00 4.00
C ASN A 114 -24.94 8.95 4.64
N PRO A 115 -24.97 8.81 5.98
CA PRO A 115 -24.12 7.87 6.72
C PRO A 115 -24.34 6.38 6.37
N GLN A 116 -25.41 6.04 5.63
CA GLN A 116 -25.64 4.68 5.13
C GLN A 116 -24.83 4.38 3.87
N SER A 117 -24.24 5.40 3.24
CA SER A 117 -23.32 5.21 2.12
C SER A 117 -22.04 4.51 2.58
N LYS A 118 -21.27 4.02 1.62
CA LYS A 118 -20.02 3.32 1.86
C LYS A 118 -18.89 3.99 1.10
N VAL A 119 -17.76 4.14 1.77
CA VAL A 119 -16.49 4.51 1.15
C VAL A 119 -15.45 3.45 1.47
N ARG A 120 -14.71 2.99 0.47
CA ARG A 120 -13.70 1.94 0.67
C ARG A 120 -12.33 2.31 0.12
N ILE A 121 -11.31 2.09 0.94
CA ILE A 121 -9.90 2.36 0.64
C ILE A 121 -9.16 1.02 0.56
N ALA A 122 -8.48 0.77 -0.56
CA ALA A 122 -7.50 -0.31 -0.67
C ALA A 122 -6.11 0.24 -0.32
N TYR A 123 -5.49 -0.29 0.73
CA TYR A 123 -4.15 0.12 1.15
C TYR A 123 -3.13 -0.95 0.76
N TYR A 124 -2.29 -0.63 -0.21
CA TYR A 124 -1.19 -1.48 -0.66
C TYR A 124 0.13 -0.95 -0.14
N GLY A 125 0.95 -1.84 0.42
CA GLY A 125 2.27 -1.46 0.89
C GLY A 125 3.19 -2.65 1.17
N ASP A 126 4.25 -2.36 1.92
CA ASP A 126 5.31 -3.30 2.23
C ASP A 126 5.38 -3.68 3.73
N SER A 127 6.55 -4.09 4.20
CA SER A 127 6.79 -4.48 5.60
C SER A 127 6.42 -3.39 6.61
N MET A 128 6.43 -2.11 6.23
CA MET A 128 6.07 -1.00 7.12
C MET A 128 4.58 -1.03 7.51
N THR A 129 3.75 -1.68 6.71
CA THR A 129 2.28 -1.67 6.83
C THR A 129 1.68 -3.07 6.97
N ASP A 130 2.43 -4.13 6.68
CA ASP A 130 2.01 -5.55 6.78
C ASP A 130 1.51 -5.96 8.18
N GLY A 131 2.09 -5.38 9.24
CA GLY A 131 1.62 -5.59 10.63
C GLY A 131 0.29 -4.89 10.96
N ASP A 132 -0.32 -4.17 10.02
CA ASP A 132 -1.55 -3.38 10.17
C ASP A 132 -1.47 -2.22 11.18
N LEU A 133 -0.29 -1.89 11.72
CA LEU A 133 -0.14 -0.84 12.72
C LEU A 133 -0.38 0.57 12.15
N ILE A 134 0.14 0.90 10.97
CA ILE A 134 -0.16 2.20 10.33
C ILE A 134 -1.59 2.19 9.80
N VAL A 135 -1.97 1.12 9.12
CA VAL A 135 -3.25 1.03 8.41
C VAL A 135 -4.43 0.96 9.38
N GLN A 136 -4.29 0.34 10.57
CA GLN A 136 -5.32 0.37 11.60
C GLN A 136 -5.58 1.79 12.11
N ASP A 137 -4.56 2.64 12.21
CA ASP A 137 -4.72 4.00 12.72
C ASP A 137 -5.33 4.90 11.63
N VAL A 138 -4.94 4.72 10.36
CA VAL A 138 -5.66 5.33 9.22
C VAL A 138 -7.13 4.91 9.23
N ARG A 139 -7.39 3.61 9.37
CA ARG A 139 -8.74 3.03 9.43
C ARG A 139 -9.55 3.63 10.59
N THR A 140 -8.96 3.66 11.78
CA THR A 140 -9.60 4.17 13.00
C THR A 140 -9.95 5.65 12.84
N ASN A 141 -9.03 6.48 12.34
CA ASN A 141 -9.30 7.91 12.13
C ASN A 141 -10.48 8.15 11.16
N TYR A 142 -10.54 7.41 10.06
CA TYR A 142 -11.68 7.51 9.13
C TYR A 142 -12.97 6.97 9.74
N GLN A 143 -12.93 5.85 10.47
CA GLN A 143 -14.10 5.27 11.12
C GLN A 143 -14.62 6.13 12.28
N ASP A 144 -13.73 6.82 13.00
CA ASP A 144 -14.09 7.78 14.04
C ASP A 144 -14.84 8.98 13.46
N ARG A 145 -14.43 9.48 12.28
CA ARG A 145 -15.05 10.65 11.65
C ARG A 145 -16.31 10.31 10.86
N PHE A 146 -16.26 9.28 10.03
CA PHE A 146 -17.30 8.99 9.03
C PHE A 146 -18.12 7.74 9.36
N GLY A 147 -17.90 7.13 10.53
CA GLY A 147 -18.50 5.86 10.90
C GLY A 147 -17.93 4.68 10.12
N GLY A 148 -18.51 3.51 10.38
CA GLY A 148 -18.08 2.23 9.83
C GLY A 148 -17.37 1.36 10.86
N ASN A 149 -17.51 0.05 10.67
CA ASN A 149 -16.91 -0.97 11.53
C ASN A 149 -16.35 -2.12 10.67
N GLY A 150 -15.45 -2.87 11.30
CA GLY A 150 -14.79 -4.02 10.70
C GLY A 150 -13.37 -3.69 10.21
N VAL A 151 -12.58 -4.76 10.08
CA VAL A 151 -11.18 -4.72 9.65
C VAL A 151 -11.04 -4.68 8.12
N GLY A 152 -12.14 -4.90 7.38
CA GLY A 152 -12.13 -5.00 5.92
C GLY A 152 -11.73 -6.39 5.43
N PHE A 153 -11.06 -6.44 4.28
CA PHE A 153 -10.59 -7.68 3.66
C PHE A 153 -9.35 -8.22 4.37
N VAL A 154 -9.37 -9.51 4.69
CA VAL A 154 -8.28 -10.24 5.33
C VAL A 154 -7.93 -11.48 4.49
N PRO A 155 -6.65 -11.66 4.12
CA PRO A 155 -6.21 -12.83 3.38
C PRO A 155 -6.35 -14.12 4.22
N ILE A 156 -6.31 -15.28 3.56
CA ILE A 156 -6.35 -16.59 4.24
C ILE A 156 -5.11 -16.79 5.12
N THR A 157 -3.92 -16.51 4.57
CA THR A 157 -2.67 -16.54 5.32
C THR A 157 -2.01 -15.17 5.29
N SER A 158 -1.27 -14.84 6.34
CA SER A 158 -0.49 -13.60 6.43
C SER A 158 0.75 -13.85 7.27
N GLU A 159 1.91 -13.40 6.80
CA GLU A 159 3.18 -13.52 7.53
C GLU A 159 3.18 -12.71 8.83
N SER A 160 2.48 -11.57 8.84
CA SER A 160 2.29 -10.75 10.04
C SER A 160 0.96 -10.99 10.75
N ALA A 161 0.30 -12.15 10.57
CA ALA A 161 -0.98 -12.45 11.22
C ALA A 161 -0.93 -12.23 12.75
N ALA A 162 0.18 -12.60 13.39
CA ALA A 162 0.37 -12.45 14.83
C ALA A 162 0.54 -10.99 15.30
N SER A 163 0.88 -10.06 14.39
CA SER A 163 1.09 -8.65 14.71
C SER A 163 -0.16 -7.79 14.53
N ARG A 164 -1.22 -8.32 13.90
CA ARG A 164 -2.46 -7.57 13.61
C ARG A 164 -3.38 -7.53 14.83
N GLY A 165 -3.44 -6.39 15.52
CA GLY A 165 -4.37 -6.19 16.64
C GLY A 165 -5.84 -6.02 16.20
N SER A 166 -6.05 -5.64 14.94
CA SER A 166 -7.37 -5.38 14.34
C SER A 166 -8.19 -6.64 14.05
N VAL A 167 -7.54 -7.80 13.90
CA VAL A 167 -8.16 -9.10 13.70
C VAL A 167 -7.16 -10.18 14.08
N LYS A 168 -7.58 -11.16 14.88
CA LYS A 168 -6.75 -12.33 15.15
C LYS A 168 -7.05 -13.39 14.11
N SER A 169 -6.01 -13.87 13.43
CA SER A 169 -6.12 -14.90 12.40
C SER A 169 -5.19 -16.06 12.70
N THR A 170 -5.70 -17.28 12.58
CA THR A 170 -4.91 -18.53 12.63
C THR A 170 -5.35 -19.44 11.49
N TYR A 171 -4.45 -20.29 11.01
CA TYR A 171 -4.71 -21.15 9.86
C TYR A 171 -3.88 -22.43 9.93
N SER A 172 -4.32 -23.46 9.22
CA SER A 172 -3.55 -24.70 9.06
C SER A 172 -2.32 -24.47 8.16
N LYS A 173 -1.24 -25.23 8.37
CA LYS A 173 0.00 -25.06 7.59
C LYS A 173 -0.06 -25.64 6.17
N ASN A 174 -1.14 -26.32 5.84
CA ASN A 174 -1.31 -27.10 4.61
C ASN A 174 -2.03 -26.33 3.48
N TRP A 175 -2.07 -25.00 3.54
CA TRP A 175 -2.48 -24.16 2.41
C TRP A 175 -1.39 -24.14 1.34
N LYS A 176 -1.75 -24.38 0.08
CA LYS A 176 -0.88 -24.03 -1.05
C LYS A 176 -1.12 -22.56 -1.41
N THR A 177 -0.11 -21.73 -1.15
CA THR A 177 -0.15 -20.28 -1.41
C THR A 177 0.65 -19.94 -2.67
N GLN A 178 0.09 -19.09 -3.52
CA GLN A 178 0.82 -18.38 -4.56
C GLN A 178 0.65 -16.88 -4.34
N SER A 179 1.73 -16.10 -4.46
CA SER A 179 1.73 -14.64 -4.41
C SER A 179 2.27 -14.07 -5.71
N TYR A 180 1.84 -12.85 -6.06
CA TYR A 180 2.48 -12.10 -7.14
C TYR A 180 3.97 -11.85 -6.87
N LEU A 181 4.46 -11.97 -5.64
CA LEU A 181 5.88 -11.70 -5.36
C LEU A 181 6.78 -12.77 -5.99
N ASN A 182 6.34 -14.02 -5.93
CA ASN A 182 7.16 -15.19 -6.26
C ASN A 182 6.62 -16.03 -7.43
N VAL A 183 5.42 -15.78 -7.93
CA VAL A 183 4.81 -16.56 -9.02
C VAL A 183 4.44 -15.66 -10.20
N LYS A 184 5.18 -15.75 -11.30
CA LYS A 184 4.93 -14.97 -12.54
C LYS A 184 3.72 -15.49 -13.34
N ARG A 185 3.42 -16.79 -13.23
CA ARG A 185 2.34 -17.47 -13.96
C ARG A 185 1.54 -18.33 -12.97
N PRO A 186 0.59 -17.73 -12.24
CA PRO A 186 -0.16 -18.47 -11.24
C PRO A 186 -1.15 -19.42 -11.93
N THR A 187 -1.54 -20.50 -11.24
CA THR A 187 -2.54 -21.45 -11.78
C THR A 187 -3.93 -20.84 -11.86
N SER A 188 -4.16 -19.77 -11.11
CA SER A 188 -5.37 -18.95 -11.18
C SER A 188 -4.98 -17.51 -10.88
N PRO A 189 -5.67 -16.50 -11.43
CA PRO A 189 -5.34 -15.10 -11.16
C PRO A 189 -5.33 -14.78 -9.67
N PHE A 190 -4.39 -13.93 -9.26
CA PHE A 190 -4.31 -13.43 -7.89
C PHE A 190 -5.57 -12.65 -7.51
N GLY A 191 -5.93 -12.72 -6.23
CA GLY A 191 -6.95 -11.87 -5.64
C GLY A 191 -6.47 -10.43 -5.47
N VAL A 192 -7.39 -9.54 -5.06
CA VAL A 192 -7.08 -8.13 -4.78
C VAL A 192 -5.96 -7.95 -3.73
N ASN A 193 -5.77 -8.94 -2.87
CA ASN A 193 -4.70 -9.03 -1.87
C ASN A 193 -3.36 -9.54 -2.42
N GLY A 194 -3.25 -9.80 -3.73
CA GLY A 194 -2.04 -10.30 -4.35
C GLY A 194 -1.75 -11.78 -4.15
N HIS A 195 -2.72 -12.53 -3.64
CA HIS A 195 -2.56 -13.95 -3.32
C HIS A 195 -3.67 -14.79 -3.95
N VAL A 196 -3.38 -16.07 -4.11
CA VAL A 196 -4.37 -17.12 -4.31
C VAL A 196 -3.99 -18.34 -3.48
N PHE A 197 -4.97 -18.94 -2.83
CA PHE A 197 -4.81 -20.03 -1.87
C PHE A 197 -5.60 -21.26 -2.33
N PHE A 198 -5.06 -22.46 -2.10
CA PHE A 198 -5.72 -23.73 -2.41
C PHE A 198 -5.68 -24.67 -1.22
N ALA A 199 -6.81 -25.31 -0.93
CA ALA A 199 -6.95 -26.35 0.09
C ALA A 199 -6.62 -27.73 -0.50
N ASN A 200 -5.36 -27.92 -0.90
CA ASN A 200 -4.93 -29.04 -1.74
C ASN A 200 -4.43 -30.28 -0.98
N ASP A 201 -4.47 -30.26 0.36
CA ASP A 201 -4.13 -31.41 1.19
C ASP A 201 -5.31 -32.38 1.25
N LYS A 202 -5.09 -33.62 0.80
CA LYS A 202 -6.12 -34.68 0.80
C LYS A 202 -6.20 -35.42 2.15
N SER A 203 -5.18 -35.32 2.97
CA SER A 203 -5.01 -36.11 4.20
C SER A 203 -5.44 -35.34 5.45
N ASN A 204 -5.28 -34.01 5.45
CA ASN A 204 -5.67 -33.17 6.59
C ASN A 204 -6.65 -32.07 6.17
N THR A 205 -7.57 -31.73 7.09
CA THR A 205 -8.49 -30.60 6.87
C THR A 205 -7.70 -29.29 6.75
N THR A 206 -7.86 -28.59 5.62
CA THR A 206 -7.35 -27.22 5.46
C THR A 206 -8.36 -26.23 6.05
N TRP A 207 -7.91 -25.33 6.91
CA TRP A 207 -8.78 -24.40 7.64
C TRP A 207 -8.15 -23.03 7.89
N VAL A 208 -9.01 -22.05 8.14
CA VAL A 208 -8.67 -20.71 8.65
C VAL A 208 -9.66 -20.30 9.74
N GLN A 209 -9.22 -19.57 10.74
CA GLN A 209 -10.02 -19.07 11.85
C GLN A 209 -9.75 -17.58 12.06
N TYR A 210 -10.82 -16.84 12.28
CA TYR A 210 -10.78 -15.42 12.58
C TYR A 210 -11.49 -15.13 13.89
N GLU A 211 -10.94 -14.22 14.68
CA GLU A 211 -11.54 -13.64 15.87
C GLU A 211 -11.47 -12.11 15.76
N ALA A 212 -12.50 -11.45 16.28
CA ALA A 212 -12.59 -10.00 16.32
C ALA A 212 -11.37 -9.38 17.03
N GLY A 213 -10.95 -8.21 16.56
CA GLY A 213 -9.81 -7.50 17.12
C GLY A 213 -10.11 -6.72 18.40
N LEU A 214 -9.07 -6.05 18.88
CA LEU A 214 -9.10 -5.21 20.08
C LEU A 214 -9.46 -3.73 19.82
N PRO A 215 -9.04 -3.10 18.69
CA PRO A 215 -9.38 -1.72 18.38
C PRO A 215 -10.88 -1.42 18.41
N LYS A 216 -11.22 -0.15 18.68
CA LYS A 216 -12.59 0.34 18.89
C LYS A 216 -13.60 -0.17 17.86
N HIS A 217 -13.24 -0.12 16.58
CA HIS A 217 -14.11 -0.42 15.44
C HIS A 217 -13.99 -1.84 14.90
N THR A 218 -13.21 -2.72 15.55
CA THR A 218 -12.99 -4.10 15.08
C THR A 218 -13.36 -5.15 16.13
N LYS A 219 -14.17 -4.78 17.13
CA LYS A 219 -14.66 -5.66 18.21
C LYS A 219 -15.67 -6.71 17.75
N THR A 220 -16.07 -6.70 16.49
CA THR A 220 -16.92 -7.70 15.84
C THR A 220 -16.41 -8.00 14.44
N LEU A 221 -16.75 -9.18 13.93
CA LEU A 221 -16.63 -9.55 12.53
C LEU A 221 -18.01 -9.36 11.90
N ASP A 222 -18.20 -8.23 11.22
CA ASP A 222 -19.48 -7.85 10.62
C ASP A 222 -19.61 -8.42 9.21
N ASN A 223 -20.78 -9.00 8.91
CA ASN A 223 -21.12 -9.61 7.62
C ASN A 223 -19.99 -10.46 7.00
N PRO A 224 -19.40 -11.40 7.77
CA PRO A 224 -18.27 -12.20 7.30
C PRO A 224 -18.58 -12.84 5.96
N THR A 225 -17.78 -12.53 4.94
CA THR A 225 -18.04 -12.94 3.55
C THR A 225 -16.77 -13.49 2.91
N LEU A 226 -16.81 -14.76 2.49
CA LEU A 226 -15.73 -15.44 1.78
C LEU A 226 -15.67 -14.96 0.32
N PHE A 227 -14.47 -14.70 -0.20
CA PHE A 227 -14.20 -14.45 -1.61
C PHE A 227 -13.36 -15.59 -2.22
N TYR A 228 -13.80 -16.11 -3.36
CA TYR A 228 -13.17 -17.24 -4.06
C TYR A 228 -13.37 -17.16 -5.58
N GLY A 229 -12.47 -17.76 -6.35
CA GLY A 229 -12.42 -17.67 -7.81
C GLY A 229 -13.16 -18.79 -8.52
N ARG A 230 -13.12 -18.73 -9.85
CA ARG A 230 -13.74 -19.71 -10.75
C ARG A 230 -13.03 -21.08 -10.69
N SER A 231 -13.80 -22.15 -10.78
CA SER A 231 -13.29 -23.52 -10.90
C SER A 231 -14.30 -24.42 -11.62
N SER A 232 -13.84 -25.50 -12.24
CA SER A 232 -14.70 -26.51 -12.87
C SER A 232 -15.30 -27.49 -11.86
N LYS A 233 -14.73 -27.58 -10.64
CA LYS A 233 -15.20 -28.46 -9.57
C LYS A 233 -15.92 -27.67 -8.49
N LYS A 234 -16.94 -28.28 -7.90
CA LYS A 234 -17.59 -27.79 -6.69
C LYS A 234 -16.85 -28.29 -5.45
N GLY A 235 -16.99 -27.55 -4.36
CA GLY A 235 -16.47 -27.91 -3.04
C GLY A 235 -17.43 -27.44 -1.96
N ASN A 236 -17.08 -27.68 -0.70
CA ASN A 236 -17.87 -27.24 0.44
C ASN A 236 -16.98 -26.53 1.46
N VAL A 237 -17.62 -25.75 2.32
CA VAL A 237 -17.00 -25.11 3.47
C VAL A 237 -17.92 -25.24 4.69
N ASN A 238 -17.35 -25.67 5.81
CA ASN A 238 -18.04 -25.70 7.10
C ASN A 238 -17.57 -24.51 7.92
N PHE A 239 -18.49 -23.61 8.27
CA PHE A 239 -18.25 -22.49 9.17
C PHE A 239 -18.69 -22.86 10.58
N ILE A 240 -17.74 -22.96 11.50
CA ILE A 240 -17.95 -23.29 12.91
C ILE A 240 -18.00 -21.97 13.70
N ILE A 241 -19.14 -21.68 14.32
CA ILE A 241 -19.41 -20.46 15.09
C ILE A 241 -19.85 -20.89 16.49
N GLY A 242 -18.96 -20.78 17.48
CA GLY A 242 -19.22 -21.33 18.81
C GLY A 242 -19.45 -22.85 18.74
N LYS A 243 -20.66 -23.30 19.07
CA LYS A 243 -21.06 -24.71 19.02
C LYS A 243 -21.76 -25.10 17.71
N ASP A 244 -22.13 -24.13 16.88
CA ASP A 244 -22.89 -24.35 15.66
C ASP A 244 -21.96 -24.57 14.46
N THR A 245 -22.41 -25.37 13.49
CA THR A 245 -21.70 -25.58 12.22
C THR A 245 -22.62 -25.32 11.04
N LEU A 246 -22.33 -24.29 10.26
CA LEU A 246 -23.02 -23.95 9.02
C LEU A 246 -22.28 -24.59 7.84
N ARG A 247 -22.92 -25.53 7.15
CA ARG A 247 -22.34 -26.17 5.95
C ARG A 247 -22.84 -25.44 4.71
N LYS A 248 -21.92 -25.00 3.84
CA LYS A 248 -22.26 -24.31 2.59
C LYS A 248 -21.48 -24.88 1.41
N THR A 249 -22.13 -24.92 0.25
CA THR A 249 -21.49 -25.32 -1.01
C THR A 249 -20.85 -24.11 -1.68
N LEU A 250 -19.64 -24.31 -2.20
CA LEU A 250 -18.96 -23.35 -3.05
C LEU A 250 -19.46 -23.53 -4.48
N ALA A 251 -20.03 -22.46 -5.05
CA ALA A 251 -20.45 -22.39 -6.46
C ALA A 251 -19.47 -21.47 -7.22
N PRO A 252 -18.39 -22.01 -7.82
CA PRO A 252 -17.30 -21.20 -8.37
C PRO A 252 -17.52 -20.88 -9.87
N SER A 253 -18.65 -20.25 -10.20
CA SER A 253 -19.04 -19.99 -11.60
C SER A 253 -18.48 -18.68 -12.16
N ASN A 254 -18.37 -17.64 -11.33
CA ASN A 254 -17.90 -16.32 -11.75
C ASN A 254 -16.39 -16.18 -11.58
N LEU A 255 -15.77 -15.18 -12.22
CA LEU A 255 -14.35 -14.84 -12.03
C LEU A 255 -14.02 -14.63 -10.54
N VAL A 256 -14.90 -13.91 -9.84
CA VAL A 256 -14.89 -13.74 -8.39
C VAL A 256 -16.30 -14.03 -7.89
N ASN A 257 -16.38 -14.90 -6.89
CA ASN A 257 -17.61 -15.31 -6.21
C ASN A 257 -17.52 -14.88 -4.75
N SER A 258 -18.68 -14.63 -4.14
CA SER A 258 -18.78 -14.35 -2.73
C SER A 258 -19.77 -15.29 -2.04
N LEU A 259 -19.46 -15.66 -0.80
CA LEU A 259 -20.32 -16.50 0.03
C LEU A 259 -20.36 -15.93 1.45
N LYS A 260 -21.51 -15.36 1.82
CA LYS A 260 -21.73 -14.87 3.19
C LYS A 260 -21.67 -16.04 4.15
N VAL A 261 -20.91 -15.93 5.24
CA VAL A 261 -20.83 -16.91 6.32
C VAL A 261 -22.13 -16.91 7.11
N THR A 262 -22.46 -15.76 7.70
CA THR A 262 -23.73 -15.48 8.39
C THR A 262 -24.12 -14.02 8.18
N SER A 263 -25.39 -13.69 8.43
CA SER A 263 -25.85 -12.30 8.53
C SER A 263 -25.53 -11.73 9.91
N GLY A 264 -25.18 -10.44 9.96
CA GLY A 264 -24.89 -9.74 11.21
C GLY A 264 -23.46 -9.92 11.71
N SER A 265 -23.28 -9.68 13.00
CA SER A 265 -21.99 -9.54 13.67
C SER A 265 -21.68 -10.75 14.54
N ILE A 266 -20.48 -11.32 14.40
CA ILE A 266 -20.00 -12.43 15.25
C ILE A 266 -18.66 -12.09 15.90
N LYS A 267 -18.27 -12.84 16.94
CA LYS A 267 -16.97 -12.64 17.63
C LYS A 267 -15.83 -13.44 17.01
N GLY A 268 -16.15 -14.54 16.34
CA GLY A 268 -15.17 -15.37 15.67
C GLY A 268 -15.80 -16.58 15.02
N PHE A 269 -15.08 -17.19 14.09
CA PHE A 269 -15.48 -18.43 13.43
C PHE A 269 -14.26 -19.15 12.86
N LYS A 270 -14.43 -20.45 12.61
CA LYS A 270 -13.47 -21.28 11.88
C LYS A 270 -14.10 -21.79 10.59
N ALA A 271 -13.40 -21.67 9.47
CA ALA A 271 -13.80 -22.19 8.17
C ALA A 271 -12.94 -23.42 7.81
N ASN A 272 -13.58 -24.57 7.66
CA ASN A 272 -12.95 -25.80 7.19
C ASN A 272 -13.34 -26.04 5.73
N PHE A 273 -12.36 -26.14 4.84
CA PHE A 273 -12.58 -26.35 3.42
C PHE A 273 -12.55 -27.84 3.08
N ILE A 274 -13.51 -28.29 2.27
CA ILE A 274 -13.75 -29.70 1.95
C ILE A 274 -13.88 -29.83 0.43
N HIS A 275 -13.06 -30.68 -0.19
CA HIS A 275 -13.01 -30.86 -1.65
C HIS A 275 -12.86 -29.52 -2.43
N ALA A 276 -12.03 -28.60 -1.90
CA ALA A 276 -11.79 -27.29 -2.48
C ALA A 276 -10.35 -27.14 -3.03
N ASP A 277 -9.70 -28.27 -3.35
CA ASP A 277 -8.30 -28.35 -3.79
C ASP A 277 -8.00 -27.60 -5.09
N SER A 278 -9.01 -27.44 -5.95
CA SER A 278 -8.94 -26.75 -7.24
C SER A 278 -9.72 -25.43 -7.27
N ILE A 279 -10.24 -24.99 -6.12
CA ILE A 279 -10.98 -23.73 -6.03
C ILE A 279 -10.02 -22.64 -5.54
N PRO A 280 -9.80 -21.56 -6.32
CA PRO A 280 -9.00 -20.42 -5.87
C PRO A 280 -9.68 -19.77 -4.67
N ILE A 281 -9.05 -19.73 -3.51
CA ILE A 281 -9.55 -19.02 -2.33
C ILE A 281 -8.74 -17.73 -2.17
N TYR A 282 -9.41 -16.61 -1.84
CA TYR A 282 -8.75 -15.30 -1.76
C TYR A 282 -8.68 -14.76 -0.33
N GLY A 283 -9.78 -14.84 0.43
CA GLY A 283 -9.84 -14.28 1.79
C GLY A 283 -11.27 -14.00 2.23
N PHE A 284 -11.40 -13.32 3.36
CA PHE A 284 -12.69 -12.93 3.93
C PHE A 284 -12.78 -11.43 4.09
N ASN A 285 -13.97 -10.89 3.88
CA ASN A 285 -14.30 -9.51 4.18
C ASN A 285 -15.12 -9.40 5.46
N PHE A 286 -14.76 -8.42 6.30
CA PHE A 286 -15.47 -8.07 7.53
C PHE A 286 -15.77 -6.58 7.53
N ASP A 287 -16.97 -6.21 7.10
CA ASP A 287 -17.45 -4.83 7.10
C ASP A 287 -18.95 -4.75 7.42
N ASN A 288 -19.36 -3.65 8.05
CA ASN A 288 -20.77 -3.43 8.39
C ASN A 288 -21.58 -2.82 7.23
N GLY A 289 -20.96 -2.54 6.08
CA GLY A 289 -21.64 -2.06 4.87
C GLY A 289 -21.94 -0.56 4.80
N SER A 290 -21.48 0.23 5.78
CA SER A 290 -21.73 1.68 5.89
C SER A 290 -20.51 2.39 6.45
N GLY A 291 -20.30 3.66 6.12
CA GLY A 291 -19.14 4.42 6.60
C GLY A 291 -17.87 4.10 5.80
N VAL A 292 -16.71 4.26 6.44
CA VAL A 292 -15.41 4.02 5.80
C VAL A 292 -14.82 2.67 6.18
N HIS A 293 -14.28 1.97 5.17
CA HIS A 293 -13.51 0.74 5.36
C HIS A 293 -12.14 0.87 4.69
N VAL A 294 -11.11 0.37 5.38
CA VAL A 294 -9.72 0.41 4.89
C VAL A 294 -9.15 -1.00 4.92
N ASP A 295 -8.94 -1.56 3.73
CA ASP A 295 -8.34 -2.88 3.54
C ASP A 295 -6.83 -2.78 3.55
N ASN A 296 -6.16 -3.74 4.18
CA ASN A 296 -4.70 -3.83 4.19
C ASN A 296 -4.24 -5.00 3.30
N PHE A 297 -3.61 -4.67 2.18
CA PHE A 297 -3.07 -5.59 1.19
C PHE A 297 -1.54 -5.59 1.15
N SER A 298 -0.91 -5.18 2.25
CA SER A 298 0.53 -5.13 2.34
C SER A 298 1.17 -6.51 2.39
N GLN A 299 2.37 -6.61 1.82
CA GLN A 299 3.17 -7.83 1.81
C GLN A 299 4.65 -7.49 2.06
N ARG A 300 5.33 -8.26 2.91
CA ARG A 300 6.76 -8.09 3.15
C ARG A 300 7.56 -8.26 1.86
N GLY A 301 8.64 -7.48 1.73
CA GLY A 301 9.53 -7.54 0.57
C GLY A 301 8.96 -6.93 -0.72
N ASN A 302 7.72 -6.44 -0.73
CA ASN A 302 7.06 -5.91 -1.92
C ASN A 302 7.58 -4.51 -2.29
N SER A 303 7.85 -4.28 -3.58
CA SER A 303 8.22 -2.98 -4.14
C SER A 303 7.05 -2.19 -4.75
N GLY A 304 5.89 -2.85 -4.92
CA GLY A 304 4.73 -2.34 -5.66
C GLY A 304 4.72 -2.74 -7.13
N LEU A 305 5.87 -3.05 -7.75
CA LEU A 305 5.95 -3.53 -9.14
C LEU A 305 5.08 -4.77 -9.44
N PRO A 306 4.95 -5.76 -8.53
CA PRO A 306 4.13 -6.95 -8.74
C PRO A 306 2.65 -6.69 -9.01
N ILE A 307 2.10 -5.54 -8.61
CA ILE A 307 0.71 -5.16 -8.90
C ILE A 307 0.46 -5.10 -10.42
N SER A 308 1.49 -4.84 -11.23
CA SER A 308 1.40 -4.90 -12.70
C SER A 308 0.96 -6.26 -13.25
N MET A 309 1.03 -7.34 -12.44
CA MET A 309 0.57 -8.68 -12.80
C MET A 309 -0.89 -8.97 -12.48
N PHE A 310 -1.66 -8.00 -11.96
CA PHE A 310 -3.08 -8.19 -11.77
C PHE A 310 -3.82 -8.49 -13.08
N ASP A 311 -4.71 -9.48 -13.03
CA ASP A 311 -5.70 -9.68 -14.07
C ASP A 311 -6.81 -8.63 -13.91
N ALA A 312 -6.92 -7.72 -14.88
CA ALA A 312 -7.83 -6.58 -14.79
C ALA A 312 -9.30 -7.02 -14.74
N ASN A 313 -9.68 -8.15 -15.35
CA ASN A 313 -11.06 -8.63 -15.31
C ASN A 313 -11.41 -9.21 -13.94
N VAL A 314 -10.46 -9.90 -13.31
CA VAL A 314 -10.62 -10.38 -11.93
C VAL A 314 -10.67 -9.20 -10.96
N MET A 315 -9.83 -8.18 -11.12
CA MET A 315 -9.89 -6.97 -10.28
C MET A 315 -11.20 -6.19 -10.46
N LYS A 316 -11.70 -6.04 -11.69
CA LYS A 316 -13.04 -5.46 -11.95
C LYS A 316 -14.13 -6.28 -11.27
N ALA A 317 -14.04 -7.61 -11.30
CA ALA A 317 -15.01 -8.49 -10.61
C ALA A 317 -14.95 -8.35 -9.08
N PHE A 318 -13.76 -8.20 -8.49
CA PHE A 318 -13.62 -7.81 -7.07
C PHE A 318 -14.24 -6.45 -6.82
N ASN A 319 -13.94 -5.46 -7.66
CA ASN A 319 -14.41 -4.09 -7.47
C ASN A 319 -15.94 -3.97 -7.62
N ASN A 320 -16.57 -4.86 -8.40
CA ASN A 320 -18.03 -4.96 -8.46
C ASN A 320 -18.67 -5.32 -7.11
N SER A 321 -17.93 -5.97 -6.21
CA SER A 321 -18.39 -6.29 -4.85
C SER A 321 -17.86 -5.33 -3.80
N LEU A 322 -16.59 -4.96 -3.87
CA LEU A 322 -15.90 -4.19 -2.82
C LEU A 322 -16.03 -2.68 -3.02
N LYS A 323 -16.17 -2.20 -4.26
CA LYS A 323 -16.40 -0.79 -4.62
C LYS A 323 -15.37 0.15 -3.97
N TYR A 324 -14.11 0.03 -4.36
CA TYR A 324 -13.07 0.94 -3.90
C TYR A 324 -13.24 2.34 -4.48
N ASP A 325 -13.02 3.35 -3.65
CA ASP A 325 -13.04 4.77 -4.01
C ASP A 325 -11.65 5.40 -3.97
N LEU A 326 -10.71 4.76 -3.24
CA LEU A 326 -9.30 5.15 -3.17
C LEU A 326 -8.39 3.93 -3.13
N ILE A 327 -7.29 3.99 -3.89
CA ILE A 327 -6.18 3.05 -3.82
C ILE A 327 -4.94 3.80 -3.35
N ILE A 328 -4.34 3.36 -2.24
CA ILE A 328 -3.12 3.92 -1.68
C ILE A 328 -1.95 2.99 -1.98
N LEU A 329 -0.87 3.51 -2.56
CA LEU A 329 0.40 2.81 -2.76
C LEU A 329 1.46 3.39 -1.82
N HIS A 330 1.85 2.63 -0.81
CA HIS A 330 2.85 3.02 0.19
C HIS A 330 4.03 2.04 0.18
N TYR A 331 5.01 2.35 -0.65
CA TYR A 331 6.19 1.54 -0.90
C TYR A 331 7.47 2.38 -0.78
N GLY A 332 8.61 1.72 -0.65
CA GLY A 332 9.92 2.36 -0.84
C GLY A 332 11.02 1.70 -0.03
N THR A 333 10.70 1.13 1.12
CA THR A 333 11.68 0.53 2.03
C THR A 333 12.50 -0.57 1.36
N ASN A 334 11.86 -1.43 0.56
CA ASN A 334 12.54 -2.51 -0.16
C ASN A 334 13.32 -2.02 -1.39
N VAL A 335 13.07 -0.80 -1.86
CA VAL A 335 13.69 -0.21 -3.06
C VAL A 335 15.00 0.51 -2.69
N LEU A 336 15.13 1.00 -1.46
CA LEU A 336 16.32 1.72 -0.97
C LEU A 336 17.57 0.84 -0.83
N ASN A 337 17.43 -0.49 -0.70
CA ASN A 337 18.55 -1.37 -0.32
C ASN A 337 19.49 -1.79 -1.47
N TYR A 338 19.38 -1.19 -2.66
CA TYR A 338 20.15 -1.58 -3.86
C TYR A 338 21.35 -0.67 -4.16
N GLY A 339 21.67 0.30 -3.29
CA GLY A 339 22.87 1.13 -3.41
C GLY A 339 22.89 2.08 -4.62
N THR A 340 21.75 2.27 -5.28
CA THR A 340 21.60 3.19 -6.42
C THR A 340 20.87 4.46 -6.01
N LYS A 341 21.21 5.57 -6.68
CA LYS A 341 20.46 6.83 -6.64
C LYS A 341 19.65 7.06 -7.92
N ASN A 342 19.85 6.22 -8.94
CA ASN A 342 19.09 6.25 -10.17
C ASN A 342 17.86 5.34 -10.02
N TYR A 343 16.68 5.96 -9.98
CA TYR A 343 15.40 5.28 -9.82
C TYR A 343 14.54 5.37 -11.09
N PHE A 344 15.11 5.69 -12.25
CA PHE A 344 14.35 5.78 -13.51
C PHE A 344 13.67 4.45 -13.88
N TRP A 345 14.33 3.31 -13.66
CA TRP A 345 13.74 1.99 -13.84
C TRP A 345 12.51 1.77 -12.94
N TYR A 346 12.59 2.26 -11.70
CA TYR A 346 11.51 2.14 -10.71
C TYR A 346 10.36 3.05 -11.07
N GLU A 347 10.65 4.28 -11.48
CA GLU A 347 9.69 5.25 -12.00
C GLU A 347 8.90 4.65 -13.17
N LYS A 348 9.58 4.17 -14.21
CA LYS A 348 8.93 3.51 -15.36
C LYS A 348 8.14 2.27 -14.96
N GLY A 349 8.65 1.47 -14.03
CA GLY A 349 7.96 0.29 -13.51
C GLY A 349 6.67 0.65 -12.78
N MET A 350 6.73 1.66 -11.90
CA MET A 350 5.59 2.13 -11.14
C MET A 350 4.57 2.88 -12.01
N THR A 351 4.98 3.61 -13.04
CA THR A 351 4.06 4.18 -14.04
C THR A 351 3.23 3.08 -14.70
N LYS A 352 3.85 1.95 -15.08
CA LYS A 352 3.10 0.78 -15.59
C LYS A 352 2.16 0.17 -14.53
N THR A 353 2.62 0.08 -13.28
CA THR A 353 1.79 -0.40 -12.17
C THR A 353 0.55 0.48 -11.97
N VAL A 354 0.70 1.80 -11.92
CA VAL A 354 -0.42 2.73 -11.73
C VAL A 354 -1.39 2.65 -12.91
N ASN A 355 -0.88 2.57 -14.15
CA ASN A 355 -1.74 2.36 -15.31
C ASN A 355 -2.49 1.02 -15.26
N LYS A 356 -1.84 -0.04 -14.74
CA LYS A 356 -2.52 -1.32 -14.51
C LYS A 356 -3.61 -1.24 -13.44
N ILE A 357 -3.41 -0.42 -12.41
CA ILE A 357 -4.44 -0.11 -11.41
C ILE A 357 -5.61 0.64 -12.07
N LYS A 358 -5.35 1.68 -12.87
CA LYS A 358 -6.39 2.41 -13.62
C LYS A 358 -7.20 1.47 -14.53
N GLU A 359 -6.55 0.52 -15.19
CA GLU A 359 -7.21 -0.53 -16.00
C GLU A 359 -8.07 -1.46 -15.13
N SER A 360 -7.57 -1.83 -13.96
CA SER A 360 -8.16 -2.81 -13.04
C SER A 360 -9.31 -2.24 -12.20
N PHE A 361 -9.24 -0.94 -11.89
CA PHE A 361 -10.18 -0.20 -11.04
C PHE A 361 -10.55 1.14 -11.70
N PRO A 362 -11.34 1.12 -12.79
CA PRO A 362 -11.67 2.34 -13.53
C PRO A 362 -12.40 3.37 -12.64
N GLY A 363 -11.96 4.62 -12.70
CA GLY A 363 -12.57 5.74 -11.98
C GLY A 363 -12.19 5.86 -10.50
N VAL A 364 -11.35 4.95 -9.98
CA VAL A 364 -10.90 4.99 -8.59
C VAL A 364 -9.73 5.95 -8.44
N SER A 365 -9.79 6.86 -7.46
CA SER A 365 -8.67 7.77 -7.17
C SER A 365 -7.45 6.99 -6.68
N ILE A 366 -6.24 7.48 -7.00
CA ILE A 366 -4.98 6.83 -6.61
C ILE A 366 -4.14 7.83 -5.82
N LEU A 367 -3.58 7.36 -4.71
CA LEU A 367 -2.67 8.10 -3.86
C LEU A 367 -1.33 7.37 -3.74
N ILE A 368 -0.25 8.08 -4.00
CA ILE A 368 1.12 7.62 -3.80
C ILE A 368 1.64 8.20 -2.49
N VAL A 369 2.10 7.33 -1.60
CA VAL A 369 2.81 7.73 -0.37
C VAL A 369 4.28 7.45 -0.61
N SER A 370 5.11 8.48 -0.47
CA SER A 370 6.56 8.33 -0.64
C SER A 370 7.16 7.42 0.42
N THR A 371 8.40 6.99 0.17
CA THR A 371 9.24 6.42 1.23
C THR A 371 9.29 7.34 2.43
N ALA A 372 9.32 6.73 3.62
CA ALA A 372 9.71 7.37 4.85
C ALA A 372 11.20 7.74 4.82
N ASP A 373 11.63 8.56 5.79
CA ASP A 373 13.05 8.67 6.09
C ASP A 373 13.59 7.33 6.62
N LYS A 374 14.83 7.03 6.26
CA LYS A 374 15.61 5.87 6.71
C LYS A 374 17.01 6.39 6.95
N SER A 375 17.68 5.92 8.00
CA SER A 375 19.06 6.31 8.26
C SER A 375 20.03 5.16 8.09
N THR A 376 21.20 5.48 7.56
CA THR A 376 22.34 4.58 7.40
C THR A 376 23.55 5.21 8.09
N LYS A 377 24.49 4.39 8.53
CA LYS A 377 25.71 4.87 9.19
C LYS A 377 26.68 5.41 8.15
N TYR A 378 27.05 6.69 8.28
CA TYR A 378 28.14 7.31 7.53
C TYR A 378 29.24 7.66 8.52
N ASP A 379 30.43 7.12 8.30
CA ASP A 379 31.54 7.15 9.26
C ASP A 379 31.12 6.58 10.63
N LEU A 380 30.89 7.47 11.61
CA LEU A 380 30.47 7.12 12.97
C LEU A 380 29.08 7.67 13.34
N GLU A 381 28.40 8.33 12.42
CA GLU A 381 27.13 9.00 12.66
C GLU A 381 26.00 8.39 11.83
N MET A 382 24.82 8.25 12.44
CA MET A 382 23.60 7.90 11.70
C MET A 382 23.10 9.16 10.99
N LYS A 383 22.86 9.07 9.68
CA LYS A 383 22.29 10.16 8.86
C LYS A 383 21.26 9.58 7.91
N THR A 384 20.35 10.43 7.40
CA THR A 384 19.44 10.04 6.33
C THR A 384 20.22 9.38 5.20
N ASP A 385 19.73 8.22 4.76
CA ASP A 385 20.34 7.51 3.65
C ASP A 385 20.24 8.37 2.38
N SER A 386 21.38 8.55 1.72
CA SER A 386 21.49 9.38 0.51
C SER A 386 20.59 8.93 -0.65
N ALA A 387 20.01 7.72 -0.57
CA ALA A 387 19.03 7.20 -1.52
C ALA A 387 17.57 7.64 -1.26
N VAL A 388 17.24 8.11 -0.04
CA VAL A 388 15.87 8.48 0.37
C VAL A 388 15.30 9.61 -0.49
N VAL A 389 16.03 10.71 -0.61
CA VAL A 389 15.56 11.88 -1.37
C VAL A 389 15.43 11.58 -2.87
N PRO A 390 16.40 10.94 -3.55
CA PRO A 390 16.23 10.51 -4.93
C PRO A 390 15.02 9.60 -5.16
N LEU A 391 14.77 8.63 -4.27
CA LEU A 391 13.61 7.75 -4.39
C LEU A 391 12.31 8.52 -4.20
N MET A 392 12.21 9.36 -3.17
CA MET A 392 11.03 10.21 -2.92
C MET A 392 10.71 11.08 -4.14
N LYS A 393 11.73 11.69 -4.77
CA LYS A 393 11.56 12.47 -6.00
C LYS A 393 11.06 11.62 -7.16
N ALA A 394 11.61 10.42 -7.37
CA ALA A 394 11.11 9.49 -8.38
C ALA A 394 9.66 9.09 -8.14
N GLN A 395 9.27 8.89 -6.87
CA GLN A 395 7.90 8.60 -6.49
C GLN A 395 6.95 9.75 -6.77
N LYS A 396 7.39 10.98 -6.52
CA LYS A 396 6.65 12.18 -6.87
C LYS A 396 6.50 12.35 -8.38
N ARG A 397 7.54 12.07 -9.16
CA ARG A 397 7.50 12.16 -10.64
C ARG A 397 6.48 11.20 -11.24
N TYR A 398 6.50 9.91 -10.90
CA TYR A 398 5.49 9.01 -11.44
C TYR A 398 4.08 9.35 -10.91
N ALA A 399 3.94 9.90 -9.70
CA ALA A 399 2.64 10.36 -9.20
C ALA A 399 2.10 11.52 -10.06
N LEU A 400 2.96 12.45 -10.47
CA LEU A 400 2.60 13.53 -11.39
C LEU A 400 2.29 13.01 -12.80
N GLU A 401 3.17 12.18 -13.37
CA GLU A 401 3.02 11.58 -14.71
C GLU A 401 1.72 10.79 -14.83
N THR A 402 1.32 10.12 -13.75
CA THR A 402 0.13 9.27 -13.72
C THR A 402 -1.09 9.95 -13.12
N GLU A 403 -1.07 11.27 -12.91
CA GLU A 403 -2.21 12.04 -12.40
C GLU A 403 -2.77 11.44 -11.10
N SER A 404 -1.89 11.20 -10.14
CA SER A 404 -2.20 10.61 -8.83
C SER A 404 -1.92 11.60 -7.72
N GLY A 405 -2.69 11.52 -6.63
CA GLY A 405 -2.37 12.27 -5.41
C GLY A 405 -1.04 11.83 -4.81
N PHE A 406 -0.38 12.71 -4.06
CA PHE A 406 0.93 12.45 -3.46
C PHE A 406 1.00 12.88 -2.00
N VAL A 407 1.55 12.01 -1.16
CA VAL A 407 1.93 12.32 0.21
C VAL A 407 3.44 12.15 0.36
N ASN A 408 4.12 13.27 0.61
CA ASN A 408 5.55 13.28 0.91
C ASN A 408 5.78 12.88 2.38
N LEU A 409 5.84 11.57 2.64
CA LEU A 409 6.00 11.04 4.00
C LEU A 409 7.33 11.44 4.62
N TYR A 410 8.41 11.46 3.84
CA TYR A 410 9.72 11.96 4.27
C TYR A 410 9.62 13.36 4.87
N THR A 411 8.99 14.30 4.15
CA THR A 411 8.78 15.67 4.67
C THR A 411 7.83 15.70 5.87
N LEU A 412 6.75 14.92 5.86
CA LEU A 412 5.81 14.87 6.99
C LEU A 412 6.44 14.33 8.28
N MET A 413 7.45 13.47 8.19
CA MET A 413 8.22 12.99 9.35
C MET A 413 9.16 14.05 9.94
N GLY A 414 9.53 15.06 9.15
CA GLY A 414 10.47 16.11 9.52
C GLY A 414 11.64 16.27 8.54
N GLY A 415 11.73 15.45 7.49
CA GLY A 415 12.79 15.52 6.50
C GLY A 415 14.12 14.91 6.98
N ASP A 416 15.22 15.56 6.64
CA ASP A 416 16.58 15.09 6.90
C ASP A 416 16.82 14.84 8.39
N GLY A 417 17.37 13.66 8.71
CA GLY A 417 17.64 13.22 10.08
C GLY A 417 16.40 12.90 10.92
N SER A 418 15.19 12.93 10.34
CA SER A 418 13.97 12.68 11.10
C SER A 418 13.91 11.25 11.67
N MET A 419 14.42 10.25 10.95
CA MET A 419 14.48 8.88 11.44
C MET A 419 15.45 8.75 12.63
N VAL A 420 16.64 9.38 12.58
CA VAL A 420 17.56 9.44 13.73
C VAL A 420 16.84 10.02 14.95
N LYS A 421 16.18 11.16 14.76
CA LYS A 421 15.37 11.80 15.81
C LYS A 421 14.31 10.86 16.37
N TRP A 422 13.58 10.14 15.53
CA TRP A 422 12.53 9.20 15.96
C TRP A 422 13.08 7.98 16.70
N VAL A 423 14.34 7.59 16.45
CA VAL A 423 15.02 6.50 17.17
C VAL A 423 15.55 6.96 18.54
N ASP A 424 15.97 8.22 18.65
CA ASP A 424 16.68 8.73 19.83
C ASP A 424 15.81 9.57 20.77
N GLU A 425 14.65 10.06 20.31
CA GLU A 425 13.72 10.79 21.18
C GLU A 425 13.12 9.89 22.29
N ALA A 426 12.66 10.53 23.38
CA ALA A 426 11.97 9.87 24.48
C ALA A 426 10.52 10.39 24.58
N PRO A 427 9.49 9.56 24.33
CA PRO A 427 9.57 8.14 23.99
C PRO A 427 9.85 7.90 22.49
N ALA A 428 10.72 6.92 22.18
CA ALA A 428 11.10 6.61 20.81
C ALA A 428 9.89 6.21 19.94
N LYS A 429 9.93 6.57 18.65
CA LYS A 429 8.93 6.23 17.62
C LYS A 429 9.46 5.23 16.58
N ALA A 430 10.76 5.01 16.49
CA ALA A 430 11.36 4.03 15.59
C ALA A 430 12.20 2.98 16.34
N ASN A 431 12.50 1.87 15.65
CA ASN A 431 13.35 0.80 16.13
C ASN A 431 14.83 1.16 15.94
N LYS A 432 15.73 0.53 16.69
CA LYS A 432 17.19 0.77 16.61
C LYS A 432 17.84 0.26 15.31
N ASP A 433 17.04 -0.23 14.36
CA ASP A 433 17.46 -0.51 12.99
C ASP A 433 17.38 0.72 12.05
N TYR A 434 16.92 1.87 12.57
CA TYR A 434 16.80 3.14 11.86
C TYR A 434 16.05 3.03 10.52
N THR A 435 15.13 2.07 10.44
CA THR A 435 14.32 1.82 9.25
C THR A 435 12.85 1.61 9.63
N HIS A 436 12.57 0.73 10.61
CA HIS A 436 11.20 0.36 10.96
C HIS A 436 10.66 1.17 12.12
N PHE A 437 9.38 1.54 12.05
CA PHE A 437 8.68 2.19 13.16
C PHE A 437 8.34 1.18 14.26
N ASN A 438 8.30 1.66 15.50
CA ASN A 438 7.61 0.94 16.57
C ASN A 438 6.12 1.34 16.57
N GLN A 439 5.32 0.78 17.50
CA GLN A 439 3.87 1.06 17.56
C GLN A 439 3.53 2.57 17.67
N ARG A 440 4.33 3.35 18.42
CA ARG A 440 4.10 4.80 18.55
C ARG A 440 4.39 5.54 17.25
N GLY A 441 5.48 5.19 16.57
CA GLY A 441 5.78 5.75 15.25
C GLY A 441 4.74 5.37 14.20
N ALA A 442 4.33 4.09 14.17
CA ALA A 442 3.28 3.64 13.26
C ALA A 442 1.98 4.43 13.45
N LYS A 443 1.57 4.68 14.69
CA LYS A 443 0.42 5.54 15.01
C LYS A 443 0.62 6.99 14.57
N ALA A 444 1.80 7.56 14.81
CA ALA A 444 2.12 8.91 14.37
C ALA A 444 2.03 9.04 12.84
N ILE A 445 2.54 8.05 12.10
CA ILE A 445 2.47 7.98 10.63
C ILE A 445 1.01 7.86 10.17
N GLY A 446 0.22 6.96 10.78
CA GLY A 446 -1.20 6.83 10.45
C GLY A 446 -1.97 8.16 10.59
N ASN A 447 -1.69 8.91 11.65
CA ASN A 447 -2.25 10.24 11.87
C ASN A 447 -1.76 11.28 10.86
N LEU A 448 -0.46 11.28 10.52
CA LEU A 448 0.10 12.20 9.51
C LEU A 448 -0.56 11.96 8.13
N LEU A 449 -0.72 10.71 7.72
CA LEU A 449 -1.37 10.34 6.47
C LEU A 449 -2.85 10.75 6.45
N TYR A 450 -3.60 10.42 7.50
CA TYR A 450 -5.01 10.84 7.62
C TYR A 450 -5.14 12.37 7.58
N ASN A 451 -4.36 13.09 8.37
CA ASN A 451 -4.41 14.55 8.43
C ASN A 451 -4.07 15.19 7.07
N GLN A 452 -3.12 14.62 6.32
CA GLN A 452 -2.76 15.12 5.00
C GLN A 452 -3.91 14.96 3.99
N LEU A 453 -4.61 13.83 4.00
CA LEU A 453 -5.79 13.63 3.15
C LEU A 453 -6.98 14.49 3.61
N ASN A 454 -7.17 14.60 4.92
CA ASN A 454 -8.21 15.39 5.53
C ASN A 454 -8.09 16.89 5.17
N LYS A 455 -6.86 17.43 5.14
CA LYS A 455 -6.62 18.80 4.68
C LYS A 455 -7.11 19.02 3.25
N GLY A 456 -6.86 18.08 2.35
CA GLY A 456 -7.37 18.14 0.97
C GLY A 456 -8.90 18.05 0.91
N TYR A 457 -9.50 17.21 1.76
CA TYR A 457 -10.96 17.10 1.87
C TYR A 457 -11.63 18.39 2.40
N GLU A 458 -11.06 19.05 3.42
CA GLU A 458 -11.58 20.35 3.89
C GLU A 458 -11.47 21.43 2.81
N GLN A 459 -10.36 21.45 2.05
CA GLN A 459 -10.22 22.36 0.91
C GLN A 459 -11.23 22.06 -0.20
N TYR A 460 -11.47 20.78 -0.49
CA TYR A 460 -12.48 20.35 -1.45
C TYR A 460 -13.87 20.91 -1.10
N LYS A 461 -14.30 20.81 0.16
CA LYS A 461 -15.60 21.33 0.60
C LYS A 461 -15.75 22.82 0.32
N VAL A 462 -14.73 23.62 0.62
CA VAL A 462 -14.73 25.07 0.35
C VAL A 462 -14.83 25.35 -1.15
N LEU A 463 -14.12 24.61 -2.00
CA LEU A 463 -14.19 24.77 -3.45
C LEU A 463 -15.58 24.36 -4.00
N ARG A 464 -16.15 23.30 -3.44
CA ARG A 464 -17.48 22.79 -3.78
C ARG A 464 -18.58 23.79 -3.47
N GLU A 465 -18.57 24.39 -2.29
CA GLU A 465 -19.51 25.45 -1.90
C GLU A 465 -19.42 26.68 -2.81
N LYS A 466 -18.20 27.08 -3.19
CA LYS A 466 -17.98 28.19 -4.15
C LYS A 466 -18.55 27.88 -5.53
N ARG A 467 -18.35 26.65 -6.04
CA ARG A 467 -18.94 26.18 -7.29
C ARG A 467 -20.47 26.30 -7.24
N GLU A 468 -21.08 25.80 -6.16
CA GLU A 468 -22.54 25.84 -6.00
C GLU A 468 -23.07 27.28 -5.92
N SER A 469 -22.43 28.15 -5.13
CA SER A 469 -22.80 29.57 -5.00
C SER A 469 -22.66 30.35 -6.32
N GLY A 470 -21.62 30.02 -7.11
CA GLY A 470 -21.40 30.61 -8.44
C GLY A 470 -22.49 30.22 -9.46
N VAL A 471 -23.03 29.00 -9.36
CA VAL A 471 -24.15 28.53 -10.18
C VAL A 471 -25.45 29.24 -9.80
N THR A 472 -25.73 29.45 -8.50
CA THR A 472 -26.92 30.18 -8.02
C THR A 472 -26.91 31.66 -8.44
N THR A 473 -25.73 32.28 -8.51
CA THR A 473 -25.59 33.68 -8.91
C THR A 473 -25.76 33.90 -10.43
N ARG A 474 -25.47 32.87 -11.25
CA ARG A 474 -25.71 32.92 -12.70
C ARG A 474 -27.18 32.69 -13.06
N THR A 475 -27.91 31.90 -12.28
CA THR A 475 -29.34 31.62 -12.50
C THR A 475 -30.29 32.71 -12.00
N SER A 476 -29.84 33.61 -11.12
CA SER A 476 -30.65 34.74 -10.59
C SER A 476 -30.62 36.02 -11.44
N LYS A 477 -29.79 36.09 -12.50
CA LYS A 477 -29.85 37.18 -13.48
C LYS A 477 -31.03 36.96 -14.43
N LYS A 478 -32.19 37.56 -14.12
CA LYS A 478 -33.30 37.74 -15.09
C LYS A 478 -32.76 38.40 -16.37
N PRO A 479 -33.21 37.98 -17.57
CA PRO A 479 -32.86 38.69 -18.79
C PRO A 479 -33.43 40.11 -18.69
N LYS A 480 -32.57 41.12 -18.90
CA LYS A 480 -33.06 42.48 -19.15
C LYS A 480 -33.88 42.43 -20.42
N THR A 481 -35.16 42.71 -20.32
CA THR A 481 -36.03 43.01 -21.46
C THR A 481 -35.49 44.25 -22.14
N ASP A 482 -34.84 44.08 -23.29
CA ASP A 482 -34.52 45.19 -24.18
C ASP A 482 -35.83 45.82 -24.66
N SER A 483 -36.07 47.05 -24.21
CA SER A 483 -37.18 47.88 -24.64
C SER A 483 -36.80 48.52 -25.97
N VAL A 484 -37.02 47.83 -27.08
CA VAL A 484 -36.92 48.43 -28.41
C VAL A 484 -38.21 49.19 -28.69
N SER A 485 -38.13 50.52 -28.65
CA SER A 485 -39.20 51.41 -29.11
C SER A 485 -39.23 51.41 -30.64
N VAL A 486 -40.35 50.97 -31.20
CA VAL A 486 -40.60 50.98 -32.63
C VAL A 486 -41.10 52.38 -33.03
N LYS A 487 -40.27 53.14 -33.75
CA LYS A 487 -40.74 54.22 -34.63
C LYS A 487 -40.97 53.61 -36.01
N ILE A 488 -42.21 53.58 -36.47
CA ILE A 488 -42.54 53.34 -37.87
C ILE A 488 -42.80 54.71 -38.49
N ASP A 489 -41.90 55.09 -39.39
CA ASP A 489 -42.07 56.22 -40.30
C ASP A 489 -43.13 55.90 -41.35
N SER A 490 -43.89 56.93 -41.68
CA SER A 490 -44.93 56.94 -42.71
C SER A 490 -44.29 56.92 -44.10
N VAL A 491 -44.77 56.06 -44.99
CA VAL A 491 -44.60 56.25 -46.44
C VAL A 491 -45.95 55.97 -47.11
N ASN A 492 -46.42 56.97 -47.84
CA ASN A 492 -47.57 56.93 -48.73
C ASN A 492 -47.34 55.97 -49.90
N GLU A 493 -48.28 55.09 -50.19
CA GLU A 493 -49.22 55.14 -51.33
C GLU A 493 -50.31 54.07 -51.18
#